data_AF-A0A9N9SYC9-F1
#
_entry.id   AF-A0A9N9SYC9-F1
#
_cell.length_a   1.000
_cell.length_b   1.000
_cell.length_c   1.000
_cell.angle_alpha   90.00
_cell.angle_beta   90.00
_cell.angle_gamma   90.00
#
_symmetry.space_group_name_H-M   'P 1'
#
loop_
_entity.id
_entity.type
_entity.pdbx_description
1 polymer ?
#
loop_
_entity_poly.entity_id
_entity_poly.type
_entity_poly.pdbx_seq_one_letter_code
_entity_poly.pdbx_strand_id
1 'polypeptide(L)'
;MKRNFHFEKSRFCSALCVSKTVLIFITYVMSTNADIRTFFPQINGNFSLVTWAHAVNDKEYLKKVLNDDKIMMIEADVIIGKLKNQENDIPIMAHPPNKTSDLSLIDFLEQISDFNEQAGINKSQGKGVKLDFKENAALASSIEILKRIKKRNYPLWLNADILDGHFGTGTKTEPVDAKIFFTYTEDVEQVTLSLGWTTCNNAPGQAYGNIQIQEMIDIIRSNNVTNIITFAVRANLIANTHKDKMKELLHSTINNNSSFTIWSHHEDKVNIDSLKEVIAEFGVNSIFFDIPQELRDQLDLK
;
A
#
# COMPACT_ATOMS: atom_id res chain seq x y z
N MET A 1 -25.15 -93.76 9.80
CA MET A 1 -25.79 -93.74 8.46
C MET A 1 -26.67 -92.48 8.39
N LYS A 2 -26.33 -91.51 7.50
CA LYS A 2 -27.15 -90.44 6.85
C LYS A 2 -28.25 -89.75 7.70
N ARG A 3 -28.50 -88.43 7.73
CA ARG A 3 -28.21 -87.21 6.93
C ARG A 3 -28.87 -86.06 7.77
N ASN A 4 -28.23 -84.90 7.99
CA ASN A 4 -28.49 -83.59 7.33
C ASN A 4 -29.94 -83.01 7.52
N PHE A 5 -30.25 -81.73 7.76
CA PHE A 5 -29.53 -80.43 7.69
C PHE A 5 -30.37 -79.33 8.41
N HIS A 6 -29.73 -78.18 8.66
CA HIS A 6 -30.18 -76.89 9.26
C HIS A 6 -31.45 -76.19 8.76
N PHE A 7 -32.03 -75.32 9.62
CA PHE A 7 -32.06 -73.82 9.61
C PHE A 7 -33.18 -73.39 10.61
N GLU A 8 -33.17 -72.31 11.40
CA GLU A 8 -32.58 -70.96 11.34
C GLU A 8 -32.74 -70.31 12.75
N LYS A 9 -31.77 -69.50 13.22
CA LYS A 9 -31.88 -68.67 14.44
C LYS A 9 -31.83 -67.20 14.04
N SER A 10 -32.91 -66.45 14.24
CA SER A 10 -32.84 -64.98 14.23
C SER A 10 -32.45 -64.50 15.64
N ARG A 11 -31.35 -63.75 15.73
CA ARG A 11 -30.99 -62.96 16.91
C ARG A 11 -31.04 -61.50 16.51
N PHE A 12 -31.96 -60.75 17.10
CA PHE A 12 -31.90 -59.30 17.18
C PHE A 12 -30.63 -58.91 17.93
N CYS A 13 -29.73 -58.20 17.27
CA CYS A 13 -28.57 -57.56 17.88
C CYS A 13 -28.73 -56.05 17.65
N SER A 14 -28.97 -55.32 18.73
CA SER A 14 -29.03 -53.85 18.76
C SER A 14 -27.66 -53.26 18.45
N ALA A 15 -27.51 -52.66 17.27
CA ALA A 15 -26.33 -51.87 16.94
C ALA A 15 -26.39 -50.50 17.64
N LEU A 16 -25.47 -50.26 18.57
CA LEU A 16 -25.15 -48.90 19.01
C LEU A 16 -24.55 -48.15 17.82
N CYS A 17 -25.30 -47.20 17.27
CA CYS A 17 -24.78 -46.21 16.34
C CYS A 17 -23.94 -45.19 17.12
N VAL A 18 -22.63 -45.41 17.20
CA VAL A 18 -21.69 -44.38 17.66
C VAL A 18 -21.53 -43.39 16.52
N SER A 19 -22.31 -42.30 16.57
CA SER A 19 -22.15 -41.16 15.68
C SER A 19 -20.77 -40.55 15.94
N LYS A 20 -19.81 -40.82 15.04
CA LYS A 20 -18.52 -40.11 15.02
C LYS A 20 -18.78 -38.69 14.51
N THR A 21 -19.04 -37.77 15.42
CA THR A 21 -18.97 -36.34 15.12
C THR A 21 -17.51 -36.01 14.85
N VAL A 22 -17.14 -35.93 13.57
CA VAL A 22 -15.88 -35.33 13.14
C VAL A 22 -16.02 -33.83 13.37
N LEU A 23 -15.42 -33.35 14.46
CA LEU A 23 -15.30 -31.92 14.71
C LEU A 23 -14.20 -31.40 13.76
N ILE A 24 -14.60 -30.96 12.57
CA ILE A 24 -13.72 -30.22 11.67
C ILE A 24 -13.52 -28.86 12.33
N PHE A 25 -12.40 -28.69 13.05
CA PHE A 25 -11.88 -27.35 13.34
C PHE A 25 -11.47 -26.76 11.99
N ILE A 26 -12.39 -26.08 11.32
CA ILE A 26 -12.03 -25.10 10.31
C ILE A 26 -11.39 -23.97 11.10
N THR A 27 -10.07 -24.02 11.29
CA THR A 27 -9.32 -22.80 11.54
C THR A 27 -9.55 -21.94 10.30
N TYR A 28 -10.49 -21.02 10.40
CA TYR A 28 -10.55 -19.89 9.49
C TYR A 28 -9.25 -19.15 9.76
N VAL A 29 -8.19 -19.47 9.00
CA VAL A 29 -7.14 -18.50 8.77
C VAL A 29 -7.86 -17.42 7.98
N MET A 30 -8.42 -16.46 8.71
CA MET A 30 -8.82 -15.19 8.13
C MET A 30 -7.53 -14.66 7.52
N SER A 31 -7.31 -14.96 6.24
CA SER A 31 -6.35 -14.27 5.40
C SER A 31 -6.94 -12.88 5.19
N THR A 32 -6.97 -12.11 6.26
CA THR A 32 -7.29 -10.70 6.18
C THR A 32 -6.10 -10.11 5.46
N ASN A 33 -6.32 -9.63 4.24
CA ASN A 33 -5.63 -8.43 3.82
C ASN A 33 -5.53 -7.53 5.06
N ALA A 34 -4.34 -7.07 5.43
CA ALA A 34 -4.20 -6.11 6.51
C ALA A 34 -4.72 -4.76 6.00
N ASP A 35 -6.03 -4.71 5.74
CA ASP A 35 -6.78 -3.51 5.45
C ASP A 35 -6.44 -2.51 6.55
N ILE A 36 -6.17 -1.28 6.13
CA ILE A 36 -5.70 -0.21 7.00
C ILE A 36 -6.63 -0.03 8.21
N ARG A 37 -7.94 -0.24 8.03
CA ARG A 37 -8.96 -0.12 9.07
C ARG A 37 -8.87 -1.22 10.11
N THR A 38 -8.54 -2.43 9.67
CA THR A 38 -8.40 -3.61 10.53
C THR A 38 -7.06 -3.59 11.25
N PHE A 39 -6.01 -3.15 10.55
CA PHE A 39 -4.67 -3.05 11.14
C PHE A 39 -4.55 -1.87 12.11
N PHE A 40 -5.22 -0.75 11.83
CA PHE A 40 -5.25 0.44 12.66
C PHE A 40 -6.67 0.78 13.13
N PRO A 41 -7.26 -0.01 14.06
CA PRO A 41 -8.64 0.21 14.50
C PRO A 41 -8.85 1.58 15.15
N GLN A 42 -7.80 2.20 15.70
CA GLN A 42 -7.86 3.51 16.34
C GLN A 42 -8.25 4.65 15.39
N ILE A 43 -8.10 4.48 14.07
CA ILE A 43 -8.50 5.52 13.10
C ILE A 43 -10.02 5.59 12.95
N ASN A 44 -10.76 4.55 13.37
CA ASN A 44 -12.22 4.49 13.29
C ASN A 44 -12.80 4.87 11.92
N GLY A 45 -12.15 4.42 10.84
CA GLY A 45 -12.52 4.73 9.45
C GLY A 45 -12.14 6.12 8.95
N ASN A 46 -11.54 6.99 9.77
CA ASN A 46 -11.00 8.28 9.37
C ASN A 46 -9.55 8.10 8.86
N PHE A 47 -9.39 7.99 7.54
CA PHE A 47 -8.09 7.79 6.88
C PHE A 47 -7.13 8.96 7.10
N SER A 48 -7.66 10.16 7.35
CA SER A 48 -6.82 11.33 7.60
C SER A 48 -6.00 11.20 8.89
N LEU A 49 -6.41 10.32 9.82
CA LEU A 49 -5.68 10.05 11.07
C LEU A 49 -4.46 9.13 10.89
N VAL A 50 -4.30 8.48 9.73
CA VAL A 50 -3.08 7.72 9.44
C VAL A 50 -1.90 8.69 9.34
N THR A 51 -0.89 8.42 10.14
CA THR A 51 0.35 9.20 10.27
C THR A 51 1.52 8.50 9.58
N TRP A 52 2.44 9.30 9.03
CA TRP A 52 3.47 8.84 8.11
C TRP A 52 4.86 9.25 8.58
N ALA A 53 5.83 8.35 8.39
CA ALA A 53 7.22 8.75 8.27
C ALA A 53 7.59 8.70 6.78
N HIS A 54 8.03 9.84 6.25
CA HIS A 54 8.38 10.01 4.84
C HIS A 54 9.89 9.81 4.62
N ALA A 55 10.27 9.24 3.47
CA ALA A 55 11.64 9.08 3.00
C ALA A 55 12.56 8.32 3.99
N VAL A 56 12.08 7.20 4.54
CA VAL A 56 12.81 6.37 5.52
C VAL A 56 13.88 5.52 4.84
N ASN A 57 14.94 6.18 4.38
CA ASN A 57 15.92 5.65 3.43
C ASN A 57 17.25 5.20 4.05
N ASP A 58 17.38 5.21 5.38
CA ASP A 58 18.60 4.80 6.07
C ASP A 58 18.31 4.08 7.39
N LYS A 59 19.30 3.30 7.85
CA LYS A 59 19.18 2.48 9.07
C LYS A 59 18.92 3.29 10.33
N GLU A 60 19.52 4.47 10.45
CA GLU A 60 19.37 5.30 11.64
C GLU A 60 17.94 5.82 11.74
N TYR A 61 17.39 6.32 10.63
CA TYR A 61 16.05 6.85 10.59
C TYR A 61 14.99 5.75 10.71
N LEU A 62 15.16 4.60 10.05
CA LEU A 62 14.28 3.44 10.26
C LEU A 62 14.20 3.06 11.74
N LYS A 63 15.34 3.00 12.43
CA LYS A 63 15.36 2.71 13.88
C LYS A 63 14.59 3.75 14.69
N LYS A 64 14.71 5.04 14.37
CA LYS A 64 13.95 6.10 15.07
C LYS A 64 12.44 5.91 14.83
N VAL A 65 12.04 5.69 13.58
CA VAL A 65 10.64 5.54 13.16
C VAL A 65 9.98 4.31 13.79
N LEU A 66 10.70 3.18 13.87
CA LEU A 66 10.19 1.97 14.54
C LEU A 66 9.90 2.21 16.03
N ASN A 67 10.68 3.08 16.70
CA ASN A 67 10.50 3.40 18.11
C ASN A 67 9.53 4.55 18.39
N ASP A 68 8.97 5.19 17.35
CA ASP A 68 7.99 6.28 17.49
C ASP A 68 6.57 5.73 17.42
N ASP A 69 5.86 5.74 18.54
CA ASP A 69 4.50 5.22 18.69
C ASP A 69 3.44 6.00 17.90
N LYS A 70 3.76 7.22 17.48
CA LYS A 70 2.87 8.07 16.69
C LYS A 70 2.92 7.75 15.21
N ILE A 71 3.92 7.03 14.72
CA ILE A 71 4.03 6.69 13.29
C ILE A 71 3.28 5.38 13.01
N MET A 72 2.49 5.38 11.93
CA MET A 72 1.67 4.22 11.55
C MET A 72 2.15 3.63 10.23
N MET A 73 2.37 4.46 9.21
CA MET A 73 2.88 4.04 7.91
C MET A 73 4.31 4.55 7.72
N ILE A 74 5.17 3.69 7.16
CA ILE A 74 6.55 3.99 6.82
C ILE A 74 6.64 4.03 5.30
N GLU A 75 6.95 5.20 4.75
CA GLU A 75 7.22 5.39 3.33
C GLU A 75 8.74 5.44 3.08
N ALA A 76 9.20 4.73 2.07
CA ALA A 76 10.60 4.69 1.67
C ALA A 76 10.76 4.54 0.16
N ASP A 77 11.77 5.21 -0.39
CA ASP A 77 12.07 5.22 -1.81
C ASP A 77 12.89 3.98 -2.18
N VAL A 78 12.53 3.32 -3.29
CA VAL A 78 13.22 2.12 -3.76
C VAL A 78 13.88 2.38 -5.11
N ILE A 79 15.19 2.17 -5.14
CA ILE A 79 16.04 2.22 -6.35
C ILE A 79 16.95 1.00 -6.42
N ILE A 80 17.53 0.77 -7.59
CA ILE A 80 18.72 -0.06 -7.74
C ILE A 80 19.95 0.79 -7.40
N GLY A 81 20.79 0.22 -6.54
CA GLY A 81 22.07 0.79 -6.17
C GLY A 81 22.86 -0.15 -5.27
N LYS A 82 23.83 0.41 -4.55
CA LYS A 82 24.78 -0.38 -3.74
C LYS A 82 24.65 -0.11 -2.26
N LEU A 83 24.90 -1.12 -1.44
CA LEU A 83 25.21 -0.88 -0.04
C LEU A 83 26.61 -0.24 0.08
N LYS A 84 26.82 0.63 1.08
CA LYS A 84 28.08 1.41 1.27
C LYS A 84 29.40 0.61 1.22
N ASN A 85 29.38 -0.72 1.27
CA ASN A 85 30.56 -1.60 1.17
C ASN A 85 30.32 -2.87 0.31
N GLN A 86 29.43 -2.80 -0.68
CA GLN A 86 29.13 -3.93 -1.57
C GLN A 86 29.18 -3.49 -3.04
N GLU A 87 29.53 -4.43 -3.92
CA GLU A 87 29.67 -4.14 -5.35
C GLU A 87 28.44 -4.48 -6.18
N ASN A 88 27.57 -5.34 -5.68
CA ASN A 88 26.39 -5.78 -6.41
C ASN A 88 25.29 -4.73 -6.33
N ASP A 89 24.70 -4.42 -7.48
CA ASP A 89 23.51 -3.61 -7.56
C ASP A 89 22.29 -4.43 -7.08
N ILE A 90 21.62 -3.92 -6.04
CA ILE A 90 20.44 -4.53 -5.43
C ILE A 90 19.39 -3.44 -5.15
N PRO A 91 18.12 -3.81 -4.90
CA PRO A 91 17.14 -2.87 -4.36
C PRO A 91 17.57 -2.34 -2.99
N ILE A 92 17.71 -1.02 -2.90
CA ILE A 92 18.08 -0.29 -1.68
C ILE A 92 17.05 0.79 -1.36
N MET A 93 16.97 1.18 -0.08
CA MET A 93 16.17 2.33 0.34
C MET A 93 16.98 3.60 0.06
N ALA A 94 16.60 4.39 -0.93
CA ALA A 94 17.28 5.63 -1.32
C ALA A 94 16.47 6.43 -2.35
N HIS A 95 16.50 7.76 -2.20
CA HIS A 95 15.96 8.69 -3.18
C HIS A 95 17.06 9.14 -4.18
N PRO A 96 16.80 9.20 -5.50
CA PRO A 96 17.70 9.81 -6.47
C PRO A 96 18.10 11.25 -6.09
N PRO A 97 19.32 11.72 -6.43
CA PRO A 97 20.34 11.06 -7.22
C PRO A 97 21.24 10.11 -6.42
N ASN A 98 20.94 9.85 -5.13
CA ASN A 98 21.71 8.87 -4.36
C ASN A 98 21.61 7.51 -5.05
N LYS A 99 22.74 6.80 -5.13
CA LYS A 99 22.84 5.43 -5.65
C LYS A 99 23.47 4.47 -4.64
N THR A 100 23.62 4.94 -3.41
CA THR A 100 24.13 4.15 -2.29
C THR A 100 23.29 4.37 -1.04
N SER A 101 23.15 3.32 -0.23
CA SER A 101 22.48 3.35 1.07
C SER A 101 23.17 2.41 2.04
N ASP A 102 22.88 2.50 3.34
CA ASP A 102 23.23 1.44 4.30
C ASP A 102 22.07 0.45 4.53
N LEU A 103 20.95 0.66 3.86
CA LEU A 103 19.72 -0.10 4.04
C LEU A 103 19.24 -0.72 2.72
N SER A 104 19.23 -2.05 2.65
CA SER A 104 18.66 -2.79 1.53
C SER A 104 17.15 -2.90 1.68
N LEU A 105 16.42 -3.19 0.59
CA LEU A 105 14.98 -3.48 0.68
C LEU A 105 14.69 -4.69 1.58
N ILE A 106 15.52 -5.75 1.48
CA ILE A 106 15.32 -6.96 2.29
C ILE A 106 15.53 -6.66 3.77
N ASP A 107 16.63 -5.98 4.14
CA ASP A 107 16.90 -5.57 5.53
C ASP A 107 15.78 -4.66 6.07
N PHE A 108 15.24 -3.77 5.24
CA PHE A 108 14.13 -2.87 5.62
C PHE A 108 12.86 -3.65 5.94
N LEU A 109 12.45 -4.56 5.04
CA LEU A 109 11.24 -5.35 5.22
C LEU A 109 11.35 -6.38 6.36
N GLU A 110 12.52 -7.01 6.54
CA GLU A 110 12.77 -7.94 7.63
C GLU A 110 12.70 -7.23 8.99
N GLN A 111 13.34 -6.06 9.15
CA GLN A 111 13.27 -5.30 10.40
C GLN A 111 11.85 -4.86 10.77
N ILE A 112 11.04 -4.44 9.79
CA ILE A 112 9.64 -4.08 10.03
C ILE A 112 8.80 -5.31 10.36
N SER A 113 9.06 -6.44 9.70
CA SER A 113 8.40 -7.72 9.99
C SER A 113 8.69 -8.19 11.41
N ASP A 114 9.96 -8.19 11.81
CA ASP A 114 10.40 -8.57 13.15
C ASP A 114 9.79 -7.65 14.22
N PHE A 115 9.79 -6.34 13.98
CA PHE A 115 9.17 -5.37 14.86
C PHE A 115 7.66 -5.63 15.03
N ASN A 116 6.95 -5.87 13.93
CA ASN A 116 5.52 -6.15 13.94
C ASN A 116 5.18 -7.49 14.61
N GLU A 117 6.03 -8.51 14.47
CA GLU A 117 5.87 -9.79 15.16
C GLU A 117 6.06 -9.63 16.68
N GLN A 118 7.06 -8.85 17.10
CA GLN A 118 7.32 -8.56 18.51
C GLN A 118 6.22 -7.72 19.17
N ALA A 119 5.57 -6.81 18.44
CA ALA A 119 4.42 -6.06 18.93
C ALA A 119 3.21 -6.96 19.28
N GLY A 120 3.16 -8.18 18.74
CA GLY A 120 2.18 -9.21 19.08
C GLY A 120 0.74 -8.86 18.70
N ILE A 121 -0.22 -9.28 19.53
CA ILE A 121 -1.66 -9.09 19.29
C ILE A 121 -2.08 -7.61 19.46
N ASN A 122 -1.32 -6.83 20.25
CA ASN A 122 -1.58 -5.41 20.48
C ASN A 122 -0.94 -4.55 19.38
N LYS A 123 -1.45 -4.69 18.15
CA LYS A 123 -1.02 -3.98 16.93
C LYS A 123 -1.14 -2.44 16.98
N SER A 124 -1.50 -1.86 18.12
CA SER A 124 -1.47 -0.40 18.34
C SER A 124 -0.13 0.25 17.98
N GLN A 125 0.96 -0.53 18.02
CA GLN A 125 2.32 -0.10 17.66
C GLN A 125 2.76 -0.57 16.28
N GLY A 126 1.97 -1.39 15.59
CA GLY A 126 2.36 -1.98 14.32
C GLY A 126 2.62 -0.93 13.25
N LYS A 127 3.47 -1.25 12.27
CA LYS A 127 3.84 -0.37 11.16
C LYS A 127 3.39 -0.97 9.84
N GLY A 128 2.66 -0.20 9.05
CA GLY A 128 2.45 -0.50 7.63
C GLY A 128 3.57 0.10 6.78
N VAL A 129 3.64 -0.32 5.52
CA VAL A 129 4.73 0.03 4.60
C VAL A 129 4.19 0.57 3.29
N LYS A 130 4.79 1.64 2.78
CA LYS A 130 4.61 2.15 1.42
C LYS A 130 5.98 2.21 0.73
N LEU A 131 6.17 1.40 -0.30
CA LEU A 131 7.41 1.36 -1.08
C LEU A 131 7.25 2.21 -2.33
N ASP A 132 8.01 3.31 -2.44
CA ASP A 132 7.97 4.21 -3.58
C ASP A 132 9.04 3.85 -4.62
N PHE A 133 8.65 3.09 -5.63
CA PHE A 133 9.54 2.67 -6.71
C PHE A 133 9.82 3.82 -7.67
N LYS A 134 11.10 4.19 -7.80
CA LYS A 134 11.52 5.28 -8.70
C LYS A 134 11.95 4.82 -10.09
N GLU A 135 12.11 3.51 -10.29
CA GLU A 135 12.55 2.96 -11.58
C GLU A 135 12.11 1.50 -11.80
N ASN A 136 11.91 1.13 -13.06
CA ASN A 136 11.48 -0.21 -13.48
C ASN A 136 12.40 -1.33 -12.95
N ALA A 137 13.71 -1.10 -12.98
CA ALA A 137 14.70 -2.08 -12.53
C ALA A 137 14.55 -2.39 -11.03
N ALA A 138 14.25 -1.38 -10.22
CA ALA A 138 14.04 -1.55 -8.78
C ALA A 138 12.82 -2.41 -8.49
N LEU A 139 11.72 -2.18 -9.22
CA LEU A 139 10.52 -3.00 -9.10
C LEU A 139 10.81 -4.46 -9.50
N ALA A 140 11.41 -4.68 -10.68
CA ALA A 140 11.70 -6.01 -11.20
C ALA A 140 12.58 -6.84 -10.24
N SER A 141 13.64 -6.25 -9.69
CA SER A 141 14.53 -6.91 -8.74
C SER A 141 13.93 -7.12 -7.35
N SER A 142 12.82 -6.45 -7.03
CA SER A 142 12.17 -6.52 -5.72
C SER A 142 11.12 -7.62 -5.62
N ILE A 143 10.56 -8.11 -6.72
CA ILE A 143 9.39 -9.01 -6.69
C ILE A 143 9.65 -10.29 -5.91
N GLU A 144 10.80 -10.94 -6.11
CA GLU A 144 11.13 -12.16 -5.35
C GLU A 144 11.35 -11.88 -3.86
N ILE A 145 11.80 -10.68 -3.49
CA ILE A 145 11.88 -10.25 -2.09
C ILE A 145 10.46 -10.07 -1.53
N LEU A 146 9.59 -9.34 -2.23
CA LEU A 146 8.20 -9.08 -1.83
C LEU A 146 7.37 -10.37 -1.70
N LYS A 147 7.66 -11.39 -2.53
CA LYS A 147 7.06 -12.72 -2.46
C LYS A 147 7.53 -13.54 -1.26
N ARG A 148 8.76 -13.34 -0.77
CA ARG A 148 9.28 -14.06 0.41
C ARG A 148 8.67 -13.54 1.70
N ILE A 149 8.37 -12.25 1.76
CA ILE A 149 7.72 -11.59 2.91
C ILE A 149 6.19 -11.85 2.92
N LYS A 150 5.68 -12.85 2.18
CA LYS A 150 4.24 -13.14 1.99
C LYS A 150 3.45 -13.45 3.26
N LYS A 151 4.08 -13.81 4.37
CA LYS A 151 3.40 -14.00 5.68
C LYS A 151 3.27 -12.70 6.48
N ARG A 152 3.17 -11.57 5.79
CA ARG A 152 3.03 -10.26 6.42
C ARG A 152 1.63 -10.10 6.99
N ASN A 153 1.58 -9.64 8.24
CA ASN A 153 0.33 -9.34 8.95
C ASN A 153 0.08 -7.82 9.04
N TYR A 154 0.70 -7.04 8.14
CA TYR A 154 0.68 -5.59 8.08
C TYR A 154 0.41 -5.07 6.65
N PRO A 155 -0.14 -3.84 6.49
CA PRO A 155 -0.45 -3.27 5.19
C PRO A 155 0.83 -3.03 4.37
N LEU A 156 0.85 -3.47 3.11
CA LEU A 156 1.90 -3.14 2.15
C LEU A 156 1.31 -2.39 0.96
N TRP A 157 1.87 -1.22 0.68
CA TRP A 157 1.51 -0.37 -0.44
C TRP A 157 2.68 -0.31 -1.41
N LEU A 158 2.39 -0.50 -2.69
CA LEU A 158 3.37 -0.34 -3.76
C LEU A 158 3.05 0.97 -4.47
N ASN A 159 3.93 1.96 -4.31
CA ASN A 159 3.80 3.28 -4.91
C ASN A 159 4.70 3.40 -6.14
N ALA A 160 4.18 4.06 -7.17
CA ALA A 160 4.99 4.55 -8.28
C ALA A 160 4.25 5.67 -9.02
N ASP A 161 5.03 6.60 -9.55
CA ASP A 161 4.57 7.51 -10.60
C ASP A 161 4.59 6.75 -11.93
N ILE A 162 3.41 6.31 -12.38
CA ILE A 162 3.27 5.41 -13.54
C ILE A 162 2.88 6.14 -14.84
N LEU A 163 2.60 7.44 -14.75
CA LEU A 163 2.23 8.30 -15.87
C LEU A 163 3.02 9.61 -15.81
N ASP A 164 3.30 10.22 -16.97
CA ASP A 164 3.80 11.60 -17.01
C ASP A 164 2.67 12.54 -16.60
N GLY A 165 2.88 13.36 -15.57
CA GLY A 165 1.86 14.33 -15.15
C GLY A 165 1.73 15.53 -16.09
N HIS A 166 2.70 15.73 -16.98
CA HIS A 166 2.83 16.90 -17.84
C HIS A 166 2.85 18.24 -17.07
N PHE A 167 3.37 18.20 -15.84
CA PHE A 167 3.49 19.36 -14.96
C PHE A 167 4.85 20.03 -15.09
N GLY A 168 4.91 21.31 -14.70
CA GLY A 168 6.08 22.22 -14.72
C GLY A 168 6.86 22.33 -16.03
N THR A 169 8.07 22.90 -15.95
CA THR A 169 8.95 23.20 -17.10
C THR A 169 10.39 22.71 -16.89
N GLY A 170 10.63 21.88 -15.87
CA GLY A 170 11.96 21.38 -15.50
C GLY A 170 12.33 20.06 -16.19
N THR A 171 13.47 19.49 -15.79
CA THR A 171 13.85 18.13 -16.19
C THR A 171 12.78 17.16 -15.74
N LYS A 172 12.20 16.43 -16.69
CA LYS A 172 11.19 15.42 -16.41
C LYS A 172 11.84 14.18 -15.82
N THR A 173 11.25 13.68 -14.74
CA THR A 173 11.48 12.31 -14.28
C THR A 173 10.70 11.37 -15.18
N GLU A 174 11.35 10.32 -15.67
CA GLU A 174 10.67 9.28 -16.43
C GLU A 174 9.78 8.45 -15.49
N PRO A 175 8.50 8.22 -15.84
CA PRO A 175 7.63 7.38 -15.04
C PRO A 175 8.09 5.92 -15.05
N VAL A 176 7.72 5.18 -14.01
CA VAL A 176 7.75 3.71 -14.04
C VAL A 176 6.74 3.26 -15.10
N ASP A 177 7.11 2.29 -15.94
CA ASP A 177 6.21 1.81 -16.99
C ASP A 177 4.99 1.15 -16.35
N ALA A 178 3.80 1.67 -16.64
CA ALA A 178 2.57 1.22 -16.01
C ALA A 178 2.25 -0.27 -16.26
N LYS A 179 2.55 -0.79 -17.46
CA LYS A 179 2.28 -2.21 -17.78
C LYS A 179 3.22 -3.12 -17.03
N ILE A 180 4.50 -2.75 -16.96
CA ILE A 180 5.50 -3.43 -16.15
C ILE A 180 5.09 -3.39 -14.67
N PHE A 181 4.64 -2.22 -14.19
CA PHE A 181 4.16 -2.05 -12.82
C PHE A 181 3.03 -3.04 -12.51
N PHE A 182 1.94 -3.00 -13.26
CA PHE A 182 0.79 -3.89 -13.02
C PHE A 182 1.18 -5.36 -13.12
N THR A 183 1.92 -5.75 -14.16
CA THR A 183 2.40 -7.14 -14.35
C THR A 183 3.14 -7.67 -13.13
N TYR A 184 4.07 -6.88 -12.57
CA TYR A 184 4.83 -7.30 -11.41
C TYR A 184 4.04 -7.27 -10.10
N THR A 185 3.08 -6.35 -9.97
CA THR A 185 2.26 -6.27 -8.75
C THR A 185 1.16 -7.33 -8.66
N GLU A 186 0.70 -7.90 -9.78
CA GLU A 186 -0.23 -9.04 -9.79
C GLU A 186 0.31 -10.26 -9.02
N ASP A 187 1.63 -10.43 -9.07
CA ASP A 187 2.37 -11.51 -8.44
C ASP A 187 2.54 -11.35 -6.91
N VAL A 188 2.14 -10.19 -6.38
CA VAL A 188 2.32 -9.80 -4.98
C VAL A 188 0.95 -9.76 -4.29
N GLU A 189 0.69 -10.76 -3.46
CA GLU A 189 -0.59 -10.89 -2.73
C GLU A 189 -0.81 -9.76 -1.72
N GLN A 190 -2.07 -9.35 -1.53
CA GLN A 190 -2.48 -8.41 -0.46
C GLN A 190 -1.72 -7.07 -0.48
N VAL A 191 -1.68 -6.42 -1.63
CA VAL A 191 -1.11 -5.06 -1.77
C VAL A 191 -2.16 -4.04 -2.16
N THR A 192 -2.01 -2.83 -1.63
CA THR A 192 -2.66 -1.63 -2.14
C THR A 192 -1.74 -0.96 -3.17
N LEU A 193 -2.27 -0.58 -4.32
CA LEU A 193 -1.50 0.15 -5.32
C LEU A 193 -1.66 1.65 -5.07
N SER A 194 -0.54 2.36 -4.93
CA SER A 194 -0.49 3.80 -4.77
C SER A 194 -0.01 4.44 -6.08
N LEU A 195 -0.95 4.86 -6.92
CA LEU A 195 -0.69 5.23 -8.32
C LEU A 195 -0.55 6.74 -8.46
N GLY A 196 0.61 7.20 -8.95
CA GLY A 196 0.93 8.60 -9.10
C GLY A 196 1.21 9.03 -10.54
N TRP A 197 1.48 10.33 -10.67
CA TRP A 197 1.98 10.96 -11.90
C TRP A 197 3.31 11.62 -11.56
N THR A 198 4.27 11.56 -12.48
CA THR A 198 5.50 12.32 -12.28
C THR A 198 5.15 13.80 -12.23
N THR A 199 5.75 14.48 -11.25
CA THR A 199 5.64 15.93 -11.11
C THR A 199 7.04 16.52 -11.16
N CYS A 200 7.18 17.76 -11.61
CA CYS A 200 8.45 18.47 -11.53
C CYS A 200 8.28 19.76 -10.72
N ASN A 201 9.28 20.64 -10.77
CA ASN A 201 9.19 21.95 -10.09
C ASN A 201 8.02 22.74 -10.71
N ASN A 202 6.94 22.82 -9.94
CA ASN A 202 5.66 23.30 -10.43
C ASN A 202 5.67 24.82 -10.61
N ALA A 203 5.10 25.26 -11.73
CA ALA A 203 4.63 26.63 -11.86
C ALA A 203 3.36 26.81 -10.98
N PRO A 204 3.15 27.97 -10.33
CA PRO A 204 1.94 28.22 -9.57
C PRO A 204 0.66 28.01 -10.40
N GLY A 205 -0.38 27.43 -9.79
CA GLY A 205 -1.71 27.29 -10.39
C GLY A 205 -1.93 26.09 -11.32
N GLN A 206 -0.96 25.18 -11.44
CA GLN A 206 -1.18 23.91 -12.14
C GLN A 206 -2.17 23.01 -11.39
N ALA A 207 -2.89 22.18 -12.15
CA ALA A 207 -3.97 21.32 -11.68
C ALA A 207 -4.09 20.07 -12.56
N TYR A 208 -4.65 18.98 -12.03
CA TYR A 208 -4.93 17.78 -12.80
C TYR A 208 -5.99 18.06 -13.88
N GLY A 209 -5.64 17.78 -15.14
CA GLY A 209 -6.44 18.01 -16.33
C GLY A 209 -7.26 16.79 -16.75
N ASN A 210 -8.01 16.91 -17.86
CA ASN A 210 -8.75 15.77 -18.41
C ASN A 210 -7.80 14.68 -18.93
N ILE A 211 -6.66 15.09 -19.48
CA ILE A 211 -5.64 14.17 -20.02
C ILE A 211 -5.12 13.29 -18.88
N GLN A 212 -4.63 13.88 -17.79
CA GLN A 212 -4.07 13.13 -16.67
C GLN A 212 -5.08 12.15 -16.05
N ILE A 213 -6.33 12.57 -15.89
CA ILE A 213 -7.39 11.75 -15.30
C ILE A 213 -7.79 10.60 -16.23
N GLN A 214 -7.99 10.88 -17.52
CA GLN A 214 -8.41 9.87 -18.48
C GLN A 214 -7.30 8.83 -18.73
N GLU A 215 -6.04 9.24 -18.82
CA GLU A 215 -4.92 8.31 -18.97
C GLU A 215 -4.80 7.34 -17.79
N MET A 216 -5.00 7.83 -16.56
CA MET A 216 -5.01 6.99 -15.36
C MET A 216 -6.19 6.00 -15.39
N ILE A 217 -7.38 6.46 -15.76
CA ILE A 217 -8.56 5.58 -15.88
C ILE A 217 -8.33 4.50 -16.95
N ASP A 218 -7.80 4.89 -18.11
CA ASP A 218 -7.59 3.99 -19.24
C ASP A 218 -6.50 2.94 -18.96
N ILE A 219 -5.40 3.35 -18.31
CA ILE A 219 -4.32 2.40 -18.00
C ILE A 219 -4.75 1.38 -16.93
N ILE A 220 -5.55 1.79 -15.95
CA ILE A 220 -6.13 0.88 -14.94
C ILE A 220 -7.09 -0.12 -15.61
N ARG A 221 -8.00 0.38 -16.46
CA ARG A 221 -8.99 -0.47 -17.15
C ARG A 221 -8.35 -1.45 -18.12
N SER A 222 -7.42 -0.98 -18.94
CA SER A 222 -6.76 -1.81 -19.97
C SER A 222 -5.88 -2.92 -19.38
N ASN A 223 -5.44 -2.77 -18.13
CA ASN A 223 -4.69 -3.81 -17.41
C ASN A 223 -5.56 -4.61 -16.41
N ASN A 224 -6.89 -4.43 -16.41
CA ASN A 224 -7.83 -5.17 -15.53
C ASN A 224 -7.45 -5.15 -14.05
N VAL A 225 -6.96 -4.00 -13.54
CA VAL A 225 -6.48 -3.89 -12.16
C VAL A 225 -7.63 -4.10 -11.18
N THR A 226 -7.45 -5.04 -10.24
CA THR A 226 -8.45 -5.40 -9.22
C THR A 226 -8.02 -5.08 -7.79
N ASN A 227 -6.77 -4.65 -7.60
CA ASN A 227 -6.24 -4.27 -6.29
C ASN A 227 -7.00 -3.08 -5.70
N ILE A 228 -6.87 -2.91 -4.38
CA ILE A 228 -7.24 -1.64 -3.74
C ILE A 228 -6.32 -0.55 -4.30
N ILE A 229 -6.89 0.62 -4.63
CA ILE A 229 -6.12 1.75 -5.18
C ILE A 229 -6.17 2.94 -4.24
N THR A 230 -5.04 3.62 -4.10
CA THR A 230 -4.99 5.02 -3.70
C THR A 230 -4.28 5.81 -4.78
N PHE A 231 -4.78 6.99 -5.13
CA PHE A 231 -4.08 7.87 -6.06
C PHE A 231 -3.14 8.79 -5.30
N ALA A 232 -1.85 8.72 -5.60
CA ALA A 232 -0.83 9.60 -5.05
C ALA A 232 -0.91 10.96 -5.75
N VAL A 233 -1.54 11.93 -5.09
CA VAL A 233 -1.84 13.25 -5.65
C VAL A 233 -1.10 14.34 -4.87
N ARG A 234 -0.46 15.26 -5.58
CA ARG A 234 0.30 16.34 -4.94
C ARG A 234 -0.64 17.42 -4.41
N ALA A 235 -0.44 17.86 -3.18
CA ALA A 235 -1.35 18.74 -2.43
C ALA A 235 -1.66 20.05 -3.17
N ASN A 236 -0.64 20.71 -3.73
CA ASN A 236 -0.82 21.95 -4.48
C ASN A 236 -1.62 21.75 -5.78
N LEU A 237 -1.47 20.61 -6.45
CA LEU A 237 -2.17 20.29 -7.70
C LEU A 237 -3.64 19.94 -7.44
N ILE A 238 -3.92 19.06 -6.47
CA ILE A 238 -5.30 18.67 -6.14
C ILE A 238 -6.09 19.86 -5.59
N ALA A 239 -5.47 20.74 -4.80
CA ALA A 239 -6.10 21.96 -4.31
C ALA A 239 -6.56 22.90 -5.45
N ASN A 240 -5.84 22.92 -6.58
CA ASN A 240 -6.23 23.72 -7.75
C ASN A 240 -7.13 22.97 -8.74
N THR A 241 -7.40 21.68 -8.50
CA THR A 241 -8.13 20.83 -9.44
C THR A 241 -9.63 20.95 -9.24
N HIS A 242 -10.36 21.05 -10.35
CA HIS A 242 -11.82 21.02 -10.31
C HIS A 242 -12.29 19.68 -9.75
N LYS A 243 -13.04 19.72 -8.63
CA LYS A 243 -13.42 18.53 -7.84
C LYS A 243 -14.09 17.44 -8.66
N ASP A 244 -14.90 17.80 -9.66
CA ASP A 244 -15.58 16.82 -10.53
C ASP A 244 -14.63 15.88 -11.27
N LYS A 245 -13.41 16.34 -11.60
CA LYS A 245 -12.39 15.48 -12.23
C LYS A 245 -11.87 14.41 -11.27
N MET A 246 -11.68 14.78 -10.01
CA MET A 246 -11.25 13.85 -8.98
C MET A 246 -12.40 12.89 -8.59
N LYS A 247 -13.66 13.36 -8.62
CA LYS A 247 -14.84 12.48 -8.50
C LYS A 247 -14.92 11.48 -9.64
N GLU A 248 -14.70 11.92 -10.87
CA GLU A 248 -14.67 11.05 -12.05
C GLU A 248 -13.64 9.93 -11.88
N LEU A 249 -12.44 10.26 -11.39
CA LEU A 249 -11.38 9.29 -11.12
C LEU A 249 -11.80 8.24 -10.08
N LEU A 250 -12.35 8.65 -8.94
CA LEU A 250 -12.82 7.72 -7.90
C LEU A 250 -14.02 6.89 -8.37
N HIS A 251 -15.01 7.51 -9.03
CA HIS A 251 -16.19 6.80 -9.54
C HIS A 251 -15.81 5.79 -10.63
N SER A 252 -14.89 6.15 -11.52
CA SER A 252 -14.42 5.26 -12.59
C SER A 252 -13.64 4.05 -12.08
N THR A 253 -13.20 4.08 -10.82
CA THR A 253 -12.43 3.03 -10.13
C THR A 253 -13.12 2.55 -8.85
N ILE A 254 -14.45 2.69 -8.75
CA ILE A 254 -15.21 2.36 -7.54
C ILE A 254 -15.03 0.91 -7.09
N ASN A 255 -14.83 -0.02 -8.05
CA ASN A 255 -14.60 -1.44 -7.78
C ASN A 255 -13.24 -1.72 -7.10
N ASN A 256 -12.33 -0.75 -7.11
CA ASN A 256 -11.02 -0.82 -6.47
C ASN A 256 -11.04 -0.22 -5.05
N ASN A 257 -12.20 0.15 -4.50
CA ASN A 257 -12.30 0.85 -3.21
C ASN A 257 -11.35 2.06 -3.13
N SER A 258 -11.30 2.85 -4.21
CA SER A 258 -10.28 3.88 -4.40
C SER A 258 -10.31 5.00 -3.37
N SER A 259 -9.14 5.56 -3.11
CA SER A 259 -8.91 6.70 -2.20
C SER A 259 -7.83 7.64 -2.75
N PHE A 260 -7.55 8.73 -2.03
CA PHE A 260 -6.43 9.64 -2.30
C PHE A 260 -5.36 9.52 -1.21
N THR A 261 -4.10 9.53 -1.62
CA THR A 261 -2.97 9.82 -0.74
C THR A 261 -2.41 11.15 -1.17
N ILE A 262 -2.74 12.19 -0.41
CA ILE A 262 -2.27 13.53 -0.66
C ILE A 262 -0.86 13.65 -0.12
N TRP A 263 0.09 14.01 -0.99
CA TRP A 263 1.50 14.20 -0.64
C TRP A 263 2.00 15.60 -0.98
N SER A 264 3.07 16.08 -0.35
CA SER A 264 3.60 17.42 -0.57
C SER A 264 5.08 17.49 -0.22
N HIS A 265 5.86 18.28 -0.97
CA HIS A 265 7.19 18.70 -0.50
C HIS A 265 7.05 19.87 0.50
N HIS A 266 8.09 20.09 1.33
CA HIS A 266 8.13 21.24 2.25
C HIS A 266 8.09 22.60 1.54
N GLU A 267 8.57 22.66 0.29
CA GLU A 267 8.63 23.89 -0.51
C GLU A 267 7.33 24.17 -1.28
N ASP A 268 6.37 23.23 -1.28
CA ASP A 268 5.14 23.38 -2.02
C ASP A 268 4.26 24.48 -1.43
N LYS A 269 3.86 25.41 -2.30
CA LYS A 269 2.87 26.43 -1.97
C LYS A 269 1.47 25.85 -2.21
N VAL A 270 0.82 25.47 -1.12
CA VAL A 270 -0.53 24.88 -1.13
C VAL A 270 -1.56 25.94 -0.75
N ASN A 271 -2.64 26.03 -1.51
CA ASN A 271 -3.80 26.81 -1.11
C ASN A 271 -4.58 26.03 -0.04
N ILE A 272 -4.46 26.45 1.22
CA ILE A 272 -5.04 25.75 2.38
C ILE A 272 -6.57 25.73 2.33
N ASP A 273 -7.20 26.84 1.95
CA ASP A 273 -8.67 26.93 1.88
C ASP A 273 -9.21 25.97 0.81
N SER A 274 -8.59 25.96 -0.38
CA SER A 274 -8.97 25.03 -1.43
C SER A 274 -8.71 23.57 -1.07
N LEU A 275 -7.63 23.27 -0.34
CA LEU A 275 -7.37 21.92 0.16
C LEU A 275 -8.41 21.48 1.22
N LYS A 276 -8.82 22.39 2.12
CA LYS A 276 -9.91 22.15 3.07
C LYS A 276 -11.24 21.87 2.35
N GLU A 277 -11.51 22.56 1.24
CA GLU A 277 -12.67 22.27 0.41
C GLU A 277 -12.61 20.88 -0.26
N VAL A 278 -11.42 20.43 -0.69
CA VAL A 278 -11.22 19.04 -1.17
C VAL A 278 -11.56 18.05 -0.07
N ILE A 279 -11.10 18.28 1.17
CA ILE A 279 -11.40 17.42 2.32
C ILE A 279 -12.90 17.35 2.59
N ALA A 280 -13.57 18.50 2.58
CA ALA A 280 -15.01 18.58 2.80
C ALA A 280 -15.82 17.83 1.71
N GLU A 281 -15.32 17.84 0.46
CA GLU A 281 -15.99 17.19 -0.67
C GLU A 281 -15.88 15.66 -0.64
N PHE A 282 -14.68 15.13 -0.42
CA PHE A 282 -14.43 13.68 -0.53
C PHE A 282 -14.57 12.95 0.81
N GLY A 283 -14.51 13.68 1.93
CA GLY A 283 -14.60 13.11 3.27
C GLY A 283 -13.29 12.47 3.74
N VAL A 284 -13.09 12.51 5.05
CA VAL A 284 -11.85 12.02 5.69
C VAL A 284 -11.68 10.50 5.64
N ASN A 285 -12.71 9.76 5.23
CA ASN A 285 -12.70 8.31 5.03
C ASN A 285 -12.21 7.89 3.63
N SER A 286 -11.76 8.84 2.81
CA SER A 286 -11.23 8.58 1.47
C SER A 286 -9.88 9.26 1.20
N ILE A 287 -9.28 9.93 2.21
CA ILE A 287 -8.05 10.70 2.06
C ILE A 287 -7.03 10.33 3.14
N PHE A 288 -5.84 9.92 2.71
CA PHE A 288 -4.62 9.83 3.50
C PHE A 288 -3.75 11.08 3.29
N PHE A 289 -2.95 11.45 4.29
CA PHE A 289 -2.09 12.63 4.28
C PHE A 289 -0.63 12.29 4.58
N ASP A 290 0.14 12.11 3.52
CA ASP A 290 1.60 11.90 3.52
C ASP A 290 2.29 13.25 3.26
N ILE A 291 2.13 14.19 4.20
CA ILE A 291 2.52 15.60 4.06
C ILE A 291 3.38 16.06 5.25
N PRO A 292 4.17 17.13 5.07
CA PRO A 292 4.89 17.77 6.17
C PRO A 292 3.99 18.19 7.33
N GLN A 293 4.51 18.10 8.55
CA GLN A 293 3.75 18.44 9.76
C GLN A 293 3.26 19.90 9.73
N GLU A 294 4.05 20.83 9.17
CA GLU A 294 3.67 22.24 9.08
C GLU A 294 2.44 22.46 8.18
N LEU A 295 2.29 21.66 7.12
CA LEU A 295 1.09 21.69 6.28
C LEU A 295 -0.07 21.01 6.99
N ARG A 296 0.19 19.88 7.66
CA ARG A 296 -0.83 19.12 8.40
C ARG A 296 -1.49 19.96 9.50
N ASP A 297 -0.70 20.74 10.24
CA ASP A 297 -1.18 21.60 11.33
C ASP A 297 -2.14 22.70 10.85
N GLN A 298 -2.03 23.12 9.58
CA GLN A 298 -2.91 24.12 8.99
C GLN A 298 -4.28 23.56 8.56
N LEU A 299 -4.41 22.23 8.45
CA LEU A 299 -5.63 21.58 7.95
C LEU A 299 -6.68 21.31 9.04
N ASP A 300 -6.33 21.46 10.32
CA ASP A 300 -7.22 21.23 11.46
C ASP A 300 -7.92 19.85 11.41
N LEU A 301 -7.21 18.81 10.95
CA LEU A 301 -7.74 17.45 10.83
C LEU A 301 -8.13 16.93 12.23
N LYS A 302 -9.42 16.65 12.44
CA LYS A 302 -9.99 16.12 13.68
C LYS A 302 -10.52 14.70 13.50
#